data_AF-A0A8S7T2E4-F1
#
_entry.id   AF-A0A8S7T2E4-F1
#
_cell.length_a   1.000
_cell.length_b   1.000
_cell.length_c   1.000
_cell.angle_alpha   90.00
_cell.angle_beta   90.00
_cell.angle_gamma   90.00
#
_symmetry.space_group_name_H-M   'P 1'
#
loop_
_entity.id
_entity.type
_entity.pdbx_description
1 polymer ?
#
loop_
_entity_poly.entity_id
_entity_poly.type
_entity_poly.pdbx_seq_one_letter_code
_entity_poly.pdbx_strand_id
1 'polypeptide(L)' 'MTSVVDLGKEKKFPVTQELYERLESVIHDYDGEISLCEAIGTLELLKQSLIESAKESST' A
#
# COMPACT_ATOMS: atom_id res chain seq x y z
N MET A 1 30.80 1.60 -6.13
CA MET A 1 30.43 1.22 -4.76
C MET A 1 29.11 1.91 -4.46
N THR A 2 28.01 1.16 -4.43
CA THR A 2 26.67 1.68 -4.14
C THR A 2 26.55 1.87 -2.62
N SER A 3 26.34 3.11 -2.19
CA SER A 3 26.11 3.44 -0.79
C SER A 3 24.77 2.88 -0.34
N VAL A 4 24.80 1.83 0.48
CA VAL A 4 23.61 1.30 1.15
C VAL A 4 23.17 2.32 2.19
N VAL A 5 22.01 2.94 1.97
CA VAL A 5 21.42 3.88 2.92
C VAL A 5 20.70 3.06 4.00
N ASP A 6 21.22 3.09 5.23
CA ASP A 6 20.56 2.51 6.40
C ASP A 6 19.35 3.39 6.77
N LEU A 7 18.14 2.90 6.48
CA LEU A 7 16.87 3.59 6.75
C LEU A 7 16.45 3.48 8.23
N GLY A 8 17.31 2.96 9.11
CA GLY A 8 16.97 2.59 10.48
C GLY A 8 16.14 1.30 10.51
N LYS A 9 16.06 0.66 11.68
CA LYS A 9 15.16 -0.48 11.88
C LYS A 9 13.75 -0.02 11.52
N GLU A 10 13.16 -0.59 10.46
CA GLU A 10 11.76 -0.38 10.13
C GLU A 10 10.97 -0.41 11.43
N LYS A 11 10.31 0.70 11.78
CA LYS A 11 9.21 0.62 12.74
C LYS A 11 8.16 -0.23 12.06
N LYS A 12 8.25 -1.54 12.24
CA LYS A 12 7.19 -2.48 11.94
C LYS A 12 6.05 -2.10 12.85
N PHE A 13 5.21 -1.18 12.38
CA PHE A 13 3.91 -0.97 13.00
C PHE A 13 3.22 -2.32 12.87
N PRO A 14 2.88 -2.98 13.99
CA PRO A 14 2.20 -4.26 13.91
C PRO A 14 0.90 -4.01 13.13
N VAL A 15 0.81 -4.61 11.94
CA VAL A 15 -0.44 -4.70 11.22
C VAL A 15 -1.38 -5.41 12.17
N THR A 16 -2.48 -4.75 12.53
CA THR A 16 -3.46 -5.36 13.42
C THR A 16 -4.03 -6.60 12.75
N GLN A 17 -4.38 -7.61 13.54
CA GLN A 17 -4.94 -8.84 13.00
C GLN A 17 -6.20 -8.57 12.14
N GLU A 18 -7.02 -7.60 12.55
CA GLU A 18 -8.17 -7.13 11.76
C GLU A 18 -7.76 -6.58 10.37
N LEU A 19 -6.69 -5.80 10.30
CA LEU A 19 -6.20 -5.27 9.02
C LEU A 19 -5.64 -6.40 8.14
N TYR A 20 -4.94 -7.36 8.75
CA TYR A 20 -4.43 -8.54 8.06
C TYR A 20 -5.57 -9.39 7.46
N GLU A 21 -6.60 -9.71 8.25
CA GLU A 21 -7.75 -10.49 7.81
C GLU A 21 -8.50 -9.81 6.66
N ARG A 22 -8.71 -8.48 6.75
CA ARG A 22 -9.35 -7.70 5.67
C ARG A 22 -8.53 -7.71 4.38
N LEU A 23 -7.21 -7.66 4.49
CA LEU A 23 -6.32 -7.72 3.34
C LEU A 23 -6.31 -9.12 2.70
N GLU A 24 -6.31 -10.19 3.51
CA GLU A 24 -6.46 -11.56 3.01
C GLU A 24 -7.79 -11.80 2.31
N SER A 25 -8.91 -11.24 2.82
CA SER A 25 -10.20 -11.34 2.13
C SER A 25 -10.14 -10.73 0.73
N VAL A 26 -9.56 -9.54 0.60
CA VAL A 26 -9.42 -8.87 -0.70
C VAL A 26 -8.56 -9.71 -1.66
N ILE A 27 -7.45 -10.28 -1.21
CA ILE A 27 -6.60 -11.12 -2.08
C ILE A 27 -7.34 -12.38 -2.55
N HIS A 28 -8.09 -13.02 -1.65
CA HIS A 28 -8.90 -14.19 -1.99
C HIS A 28 -10.04 -13.83 -2.96
N ASP A 29 -10.62 -12.63 -2.89
CA ASP A 29 -11.62 -12.16 -3.86
C ASP A 29 -11.05 -12.04 -5.29
N TYR A 30 -9.72 -11.89 -5.41
CA TYR A 30 -9.00 -11.92 -6.68
C TYR A 30 -8.34 -13.29 -6.98
N ASP A 31 -8.71 -14.35 -6.26
CA ASP A 31 -8.23 -15.74 -6.45
C ASP A 31 -6.69 -15.88 -6.45
N GLY A 32 -5.98 -14.96 -5.79
CA GLY A 32 -4.53 -14.91 -5.80
C GLY A 32 -3.88 -14.41 -7.09
N GLU A 33 -4.65 -13.92 -8.07
CA GLU A 33 -4.15 -13.25 -9.28
C GLU A 33 -3.35 -11.98 -8.95
N ILE A 34 -3.57 -11.42 -7.75
CA ILE A 34 -2.92 -10.23 -7.23
C ILE A 34 -2.40 -10.54 -5.82
N SER A 35 -1.09 -10.41 -5.63
CA SER A 35 -0.45 -10.51 -4.32
C SER A 35 -0.84 -9.35 -3.40
N LEU A 36 -0.69 -9.55 -2.09
CA LEU A 36 -0.89 -8.50 -1.09
C LEU A 36 -0.14 -7.20 -1.42
N CYS A 37 1.11 -7.33 -1.87
CA CYS A 37 1.95 -6.20 -2.22
C CYS A 37 1.42 -5.44 -3.44
N GLU A 38 0.91 -6.15 -4.45
CA GLU A 38 0.31 -5.54 -5.64
C GLU A 38 -1.00 -4.82 -5.31
N ALA A 39 -1.83 -5.39 -4.44
CA ALA A 39 -3.06 -4.76 -3.97
C ALA A 39 -2.75 -3.46 -3.19
N ILE A 40 -1.80 -3.51 -2.25
CA ILE A 40 -1.37 -2.33 -1.48
C ILE A 40 -0.77 -1.27 -2.41
N GLY A 41 0.10 -1.66 -3.34
CA GLY A 41 0.70 -0.75 -4.31
C GLY A 41 -0.33 -0.05 -5.19
N THR A 42 -1.34 -0.79 -5.66
CA THR A 42 -2.44 -0.23 -6.48
C THR A 42 -3.27 0.78 -5.69
N LEU A 43 -3.59 0.48 -4.42
CA LEU A 43 -4.30 1.41 -3.54
C LEU A 43 -3.52 2.70 -3.29
N GLU A 44 -2.20 2.62 -3.13
CA GLU A 44 -1.35 3.79 -2.95
C GLU A 44 -1.36 4.70 -4.19
N LEU A 45 -1.25 4.12 -5.38
CA LEU A 45 -1.33 4.86 -6.66
C LEU A 45 -2.68 5.56 -6.84
N LEU A 46 -3.78 4.85 -6.56
CA LEU A 46 -5.13 5.43 -6.63
C LEU A 46 -5.29 6.61 -5.66
N LYS A 47 -4.81 6.45 -4.42
CA LYS A 47 -4.84 7.53 -3.42
C LYS A 47 -4.07 8.76 -3.90
N GLN A 48 -2.88 8.59 -4.47
CA GLN A 48 -2.10 9.70 -5.03
C GLN A 48 -2.85 10.44 -6.14
N SER A 49 -3.43 9.69 -7.09
CA SER A 49 -4.22 10.27 -8.18
C SER A 49 -5.41 11.08 -7.66
N LEU A 50 -6.14 10.56 -6.67
CA LEU A 50 -7.26 11.30 -6.06
C LEU A 50 -6.81 12.59 -5.36
N ILE A 51 -5.66 12.57 -4.68
CA ILE A 51 -5.08 13.75 -4.04
C ILE A 51 -4.68 14.80 -5.09
N GLU A 52 -4.07 14.38 -6.20
CA GLU A 52 -3.69 15.28 -7.29
C GLU A 52 -4.91 15.92 -7.95
N SER A 53 -5.93 15.12 -8.30
CA SER A 53 -7.18 15.65 -8.89
C SER A 53 -7.91 16.61 -7.95
N ALA A 54 -7.87 16.36 -6.63
CA ALA A 54 -8.45 17.27 -5.65
C ALA A 54 -7.69 18.60 -5.55
N LYS A 55 -6.36 18.59 -5.71
CA LYS A 55 -5.56 19.82 -5.77
C LYS A 55 -5.87 20.63 -7.02
N GLU A 56 -5.98 19.97 -8.18
CA GLU A 56 -6.32 20.63 -9.46
C GLU A 56 -7.72 21.26 -9.41
N SER A 57 -8.69 20.58 -8.81
CA SER A 57 -10.08 21.08 -8.68
C SER A 57 -10.23 22.25 -7.69
N SER A 58 -9.20 22.55 -6.90
CA SER A 58 -9.21 23.63 -5.89
C SER A 58 -8.58 24.93 -6.38
N THR A 59 -8.24 25.03 -7.68
CA THR A 59 -7.64 26.20 -8.34
C THR A 59 -8.63 26.83 -9.31
#